data_AF-A0A832KIF0-F1
#
_entry.id   AF-A0A832KIF0-F1
#
_cell.length_a   1.000
_cell.length_b   1.000
_cell.length_c   1.000
_cell.angle_alpha   90.00
_cell.angle_beta   90.00
_cell.angle_gamma   90.00
#
_symmetry.space_group_name_H-M   'P 1'
#
loop_
_entity.id
_entity.type
_entity.pdbx_description
1 polymer ?
#
loop_
_entity_poly.entity_id
_entity_poly.type
_entity_poly.pdbx_seq_one_letter_code
_entity_poly.pdbx_strand_id
1 'polypeptide(L)'
;MIKILVVVPYRELQDAFEEVITTFEHDGIQISTTHIIGTDPQIIEALDGDIIVARGITASAIAKHKPTTHVVPITLGSGDMLSALSLAKQENYPCNIGIITNEELCDNEMITSLVGCPVTVMKVQDQKDVKEAVFTLHEKGCTVLVGGLTMCNLCKENSIAYVHVKTGYQAIVHAIEDAVATARSLDRAKTRGTLLATLLNNATYALFAINSYGVIIAANHQAELLFGGQPLEGKSIDVVYQGSKWSQTVISGSLIEELQTLGGQQILVSQQPITVDEQTSGVLFTFQNAEAIQKTEHKIRTELNRKGLVARYRFEDIVTQNFQMLQLVEKAKRFSIVNGAVLLLGETGTGKELFAQSLHNHSPRSKEPFVAVNCAALPEQLLESELFGYSEGAFTGASKGGKVGLFELAHKGTLFLDEIGEMPIVLQAK
;
A
#
# COMPACT_ATOMS: atom_id res chain seq x y z
N MET A 1 7.72 -14.51 6.17
CA MET A 1 7.40 -15.94 5.98
C MET A 1 6.20 -16.26 6.85
N ILE A 2 5.12 -16.75 6.24
CA ILE A 2 3.88 -17.13 6.94
C ILE A 2 3.98 -18.61 7.32
N LYS A 3 3.64 -18.95 8.57
CA LYS A 3 3.66 -20.32 9.09
C LYS A 3 2.27 -20.95 9.03
N ILE A 4 2.13 -22.07 8.33
CA ILE A 4 0.94 -22.91 8.33
C ILE A 4 1.24 -24.16 9.17
N LEU A 5 0.46 -24.38 10.23
CA LEU A 5 0.52 -25.59 11.03
C LEU A 5 -0.68 -26.48 10.73
N VAL A 6 -0.42 -27.70 10.28
CA VAL A 6 -1.47 -28.68 9.97
C VAL A 6 -1.59 -29.64 11.14
N VAL A 7 -2.73 -29.61 11.82
CA VAL A 7 -3.11 -30.59 12.83
C VAL A 7 -3.72 -31.80 12.13
N VAL A 8 -2.89 -32.82 11.90
CA VAL A 8 -3.29 -34.07 11.26
C VAL A 8 -4.28 -34.82 12.17
N PRO A 9 -5.51 -35.10 11.72
CA PRO A 9 -6.55 -35.64 12.59
C PRO A 9 -6.23 -37.00 13.22
N TYR A 10 -5.50 -37.85 12.50
CA TYR A 10 -5.03 -39.16 12.96
C TYR A 10 -3.83 -39.61 12.11
N ARG A 11 -2.92 -40.35 12.73
CA ARG A 11 -1.58 -40.67 12.17
C ARG A 11 -1.60 -41.33 10.78
N GLU A 12 -2.66 -42.08 10.46
CA GLU A 12 -2.80 -42.75 9.15
C GLU A 12 -2.86 -41.78 7.97
N LEU A 13 -3.19 -40.50 8.21
CA LEU A 13 -3.23 -39.47 7.16
C LEU A 13 -1.92 -38.71 6.99
N GLN A 14 -0.91 -38.97 7.81
CA GLN A 14 0.35 -38.21 7.79
C GLN A 14 0.95 -38.18 6.37
N ASP A 15 1.09 -39.34 5.76
CA ASP A 15 1.66 -39.48 4.41
C ASP A 15 0.82 -38.75 3.35
N ALA A 16 -0.51 -38.79 3.47
CA ALA A 16 -1.41 -38.09 2.54
C ALA A 16 -1.30 -36.57 2.66
N PHE A 17 -1.16 -36.04 3.88
CA PHE A 17 -0.90 -34.61 4.09
C PHE A 17 0.48 -34.21 3.56
N GLU A 18 1.51 -35.01 3.81
CA GLU A 18 2.86 -34.74 3.29
C GLU A 18 2.89 -34.75 1.76
N GLU A 19 2.24 -35.73 1.11
CA GLU A 19 2.09 -35.78 -0.35
C GLU A 19 1.44 -34.50 -0.88
N VAL A 20 0.31 -34.09 -0.32
CA VAL A 20 -0.40 -32.87 -0.73
C VAL A 20 0.45 -31.62 -0.46
N ILE A 21 1.17 -31.54 0.66
CA ILE A 21 2.02 -30.38 0.97
C ILE A 21 3.14 -30.24 -0.08
N THR A 22 3.74 -31.35 -0.53
CA THR A 22 4.83 -31.29 -1.52
C THR A 22 4.42 -30.77 -2.89
N THR A 23 3.12 -30.78 -3.23
CA THR A 23 2.64 -30.26 -4.52
C THR A 23 2.52 -28.73 -4.55
N PHE A 24 2.57 -28.06 -3.39
CA PHE A 24 2.53 -26.60 -3.31
C PHE A 24 3.96 -26.03 -3.23
N GLU A 25 4.44 -25.38 -4.29
CA GLU A 25 5.72 -24.66 -4.27
C GLU A 25 5.72 -23.54 -3.21
N HIS A 26 6.85 -23.38 -2.50
CA HIS A 26 6.95 -22.56 -1.28
C HIS A 26 7.98 -21.42 -1.40
N ASP A 27 7.60 -20.31 -2.03
CA ASP A 27 8.25 -19.03 -1.77
C ASP A 27 7.52 -18.30 -0.63
N GLY A 28 8.20 -18.10 0.50
CA GLY A 28 7.70 -17.29 1.62
C GLY A 28 6.66 -17.95 2.54
N ILE A 29 6.33 -19.23 2.35
CA ILE A 29 5.39 -19.99 3.19
C ILE A 29 6.12 -21.20 3.80
N GLN A 30 5.94 -21.43 5.10
CA GLN A 30 6.45 -22.60 5.80
C GLN A 30 5.27 -23.45 6.27
N ILE A 31 5.19 -24.71 5.82
CA ILE A 31 4.16 -25.65 6.25
C ILE A 31 4.79 -26.72 7.15
N SER A 32 4.18 -26.98 8.31
CA SER A 32 4.56 -28.06 9.21
C SER A 32 3.34 -28.84 9.66
N THR A 33 3.54 -30.11 10.05
CA THR A 33 2.47 -30.99 10.52
C THR A 33 2.67 -31.34 11.99
N THR A 34 1.58 -31.47 12.74
CA THR A 34 1.56 -32.02 14.09
C THR A 34 0.34 -32.90 14.27
N HIS A 35 0.34 -33.73 15.31
CA HIS A 35 -0.81 -34.54 15.68
C HIS A 35 -1.19 -34.28 17.13
N ILE A 36 -2.41 -33.78 17.35
CA ILE A 36 -3.02 -33.62 18.67
C ILE A 36 -4.42 -34.23 18.66
N ILE A 37 -4.88 -34.63 19.84
CA ILE A 37 -6.22 -35.20 20.03
C ILE A 37 -6.94 -34.38 21.09
N GLY A 38 -8.21 -34.05 20.83
CA GLY A 38 -9.10 -33.41 21.81
C GLY A 38 -9.06 -31.88 21.79
N THR A 39 -9.44 -31.29 22.92
CA THR A 39 -9.71 -29.85 23.08
C THR A 39 -9.02 -29.26 24.32
N ASP A 40 -7.88 -29.82 24.74
CA ASP A 40 -7.13 -29.34 25.90
C ASP A 40 -6.54 -27.94 25.63
N PRO A 41 -6.93 -26.90 26.42
CA PRO A 41 -6.43 -25.54 26.25
C PRO A 41 -4.91 -25.42 26.33
N GLN A 42 -4.23 -26.18 27.18
CA GLN A 42 -2.78 -26.09 27.37
C GLN A 42 -2.02 -26.53 26.12
N ILE A 43 -2.51 -27.59 25.46
CA ILE A 43 -1.93 -28.10 24.23
C ILE A 43 -2.20 -27.12 23.08
N ILE A 44 -3.41 -26.56 23.01
CA ILE A 44 -3.81 -25.58 21.99
C ILE A 44 -2.98 -24.30 22.08
N GLU A 45 -2.73 -23.79 23.29
CA GLU A 45 -1.90 -22.61 23.52
C GLU A 45 -0.46 -22.79 23.05
N ALA A 46 0.09 -24.01 23.11
CA ALA A 46 1.44 -24.31 22.66
C ALA A 46 1.63 -24.37 21.13
N LEU A 47 0.55 -24.43 20.34
CA LEU A 47 0.62 -24.52 18.87
C LEU A 47 1.21 -23.22 18.24
N ASP A 48 2.28 -23.33 17.45
CA ASP A 48 2.88 -22.18 16.75
C ASP A 48 2.50 -22.19 15.25
N GLY A 49 1.69 -21.21 14.84
CA GLY A 49 1.28 -21.04 13.44
C GLY A 49 0.47 -19.76 13.25
N ASP A 50 0.73 -19.04 12.15
CA ASP A 50 -0.08 -17.89 11.72
C ASP A 50 -1.45 -18.38 11.19
N ILE A 51 -1.43 -19.55 10.55
CA ILE A 51 -2.61 -20.27 10.06
C ILE A 51 -2.57 -21.69 10.62
N ILE A 52 -3.68 -22.18 11.15
CA ILE A 52 -3.80 -23.55 11.65
C ILE A 52 -4.89 -24.30 10.89
N VAL A 53 -4.52 -25.43 10.28
CA VAL A 53 -5.46 -26.35 9.62
C VAL A 53 -5.84 -27.44 10.60
N ALA A 54 -7.12 -27.62 10.89
CA ALA A 54 -7.58 -28.60 11.88
C ALA A 54 -8.98 -29.13 11.58
N ARG A 55 -9.36 -30.28 12.15
CA ARG A 55 -10.67 -30.91 11.93
C ARG A 55 -11.58 -30.83 13.16
N GLY A 56 -12.89 -30.67 12.93
CA GLY A 56 -13.94 -30.92 13.92
C GLY A 56 -13.82 -30.08 15.19
N ILE A 57 -14.12 -30.69 16.34
CA ILE A 57 -14.08 -30.04 17.66
C ILE A 57 -12.70 -29.45 18.01
N THR A 58 -11.61 -30.02 17.48
CA THR A 58 -10.26 -29.49 17.68
C THR A 58 -10.09 -28.15 16.96
N ALA A 59 -10.61 -28.01 15.73
CA ALA A 59 -10.62 -26.72 15.02
C ALA A 59 -11.44 -25.66 15.76
N SER A 60 -12.63 -26.02 16.22
CA SER A 60 -13.49 -25.13 17.01
C SER A 60 -12.83 -24.70 18.32
N ALA A 61 -12.14 -25.60 19.00
CA ALA A 61 -11.40 -25.30 20.22
C ALA A 61 -10.22 -24.35 19.96
N ILE A 62 -9.46 -24.55 18.88
CA ILE A 62 -8.36 -23.65 18.49
C ILE A 62 -8.89 -22.25 18.20
N ALA A 63 -9.95 -22.11 17.40
CA ALA A 63 -10.54 -20.82 17.08
C ALA A 63 -11.03 -20.05 18.33
N LYS A 64 -11.54 -20.77 19.33
CA LYS A 64 -12.00 -20.18 20.59
C LYS A 64 -10.85 -19.72 21.49
N HIS A 65 -9.75 -20.46 21.56
CA HIS A 65 -8.64 -20.17 22.48
C HIS A 65 -7.53 -19.32 21.85
N LYS A 66 -7.48 -19.24 20.51
CA LYS A 66 -6.54 -18.42 19.73
C LYS A 66 -7.27 -17.52 18.73
N PRO A 67 -7.95 -16.45 19.19
CA PRO A 67 -8.77 -15.61 18.32
C PRO A 67 -7.96 -14.80 17.29
N THR A 68 -6.65 -14.66 17.49
CA THR A 68 -5.74 -13.95 16.57
C THR A 68 -5.16 -14.84 15.48
N THR A 69 -5.26 -16.17 15.61
CA THR A 69 -4.77 -17.14 14.63
C THR A 69 -5.88 -17.47 13.63
N HIS A 70 -5.55 -17.51 12.35
CA HIS A 70 -6.54 -17.90 11.34
C HIS A 70 -6.68 -19.43 11.32
N VAL A 71 -7.90 -19.95 11.53
CA VAL A 71 -8.16 -21.39 11.54
C VAL A 71 -8.86 -21.81 10.25
N VAL A 72 -8.26 -22.75 9.51
CA VAL A 72 -8.85 -23.36 8.33
C VAL A 72 -9.43 -24.73 8.71
N PRO A 73 -10.75 -24.91 8.68
CA PRO A 73 -11.36 -26.17 9.02
C PRO A 73 -11.18 -27.20 7.91
N ILE A 74 -10.79 -28.43 8.27
CA ILE A 74 -10.91 -29.60 7.42
C ILE A 74 -12.37 -30.05 7.49
N THR A 75 -13.16 -29.65 6.51
CA THR A 75 -14.58 -29.98 6.42
C THR A 75 -14.77 -31.40 5.88
N LEU A 76 -15.70 -32.14 6.48
CA LEU A 76 -16.03 -33.47 5.98
C LEU A 76 -16.85 -33.40 4.70
N GLY A 77 -16.49 -34.23 3.72
CA GLY A 77 -17.33 -34.39 2.54
C GLY A 77 -18.62 -35.13 2.88
N SER A 78 -19.70 -34.83 2.16
CA SER A 78 -20.94 -35.62 2.23
C SER A 78 -20.69 -37.10 1.91
N GLY A 79 -19.76 -37.38 0.99
CA GLY A 79 -19.31 -38.74 0.67
C GLY A 79 -18.63 -39.47 1.83
N ASP A 80 -17.90 -38.76 2.70
CA ASP A 80 -17.22 -39.33 3.86
C ASP A 80 -18.24 -39.83 4.88
N MET A 81 -19.25 -39.00 5.17
CA MET A 81 -20.35 -39.34 6.06
C MET A 81 -21.21 -40.49 5.50
N LEU A 82 -21.59 -40.42 4.22
CA LEU A 82 -22.38 -41.48 3.57
C LEU A 82 -21.66 -42.83 3.58
N SER A 83 -20.34 -42.83 3.34
CA SER A 83 -19.53 -44.06 3.38
C SER A 83 -19.49 -44.66 4.79
N ALA A 84 -19.33 -43.82 5.82
CA ALA A 84 -19.36 -44.26 7.21
C ALA A 84 -20.74 -44.83 7.62
N LEU A 85 -21.83 -44.17 7.21
CA LEU A 85 -23.19 -44.65 7.48
C LEU A 85 -23.51 -45.95 6.75
N SER A 86 -23.02 -46.11 5.51
CA SER A 86 -23.16 -47.36 4.76
C SER A 86 -22.44 -48.52 5.45
N LEU A 87 -21.23 -48.29 5.96
CA LEU A 87 -20.47 -49.29 6.71
C LEU A 87 -21.18 -49.66 8.02
N ALA A 88 -21.64 -48.66 8.77
CA ALA A 88 -22.36 -48.85 10.03
C ALA A 88 -23.62 -49.73 9.86
N LYS A 89 -24.31 -49.58 8.73
CA LYS A 89 -25.47 -50.41 8.37
C LYS A 89 -25.11 -51.85 8.03
N GLN A 90 -23.99 -52.08 7.35
CA GLN A 90 -23.59 -53.42 6.91
C GLN A 90 -23.07 -54.28 8.06
N GLU A 91 -22.39 -53.66 9.02
CA GLU A 91 -21.67 -54.38 10.08
C GLU A 91 -22.52 -54.66 11.35
N ASN A 92 -23.70 -54.03 11.49
CA ASN A 92 -24.51 -54.15 12.72
C ASN A 92 -26.00 -54.42 12.44
N TYR A 93 -26.53 -55.49 13.03
CA TYR A 93 -27.96 -55.83 12.97
C TYR A 93 -28.49 -56.31 14.33
N PRO A 94 -29.59 -55.74 14.89
CA PRO A 94 -30.42 -54.66 14.33
C PRO A 94 -29.68 -53.31 14.28
N CYS A 95 -29.93 -52.54 13.22
CA CYS A 95 -29.21 -51.30 12.95
C CYS A 95 -29.97 -50.08 13.52
N ASN A 96 -29.41 -49.44 14.54
CA ASN A 96 -29.86 -48.15 15.06
C ASN A 96 -28.63 -47.25 15.22
N ILE A 97 -28.52 -46.20 14.42
CA ILE A 97 -27.29 -45.42 14.28
C ILE A 97 -27.40 -44.15 15.13
N GLY A 98 -26.42 -43.94 16.00
CA GLY A 98 -26.20 -42.67 16.67
C GLY A 98 -25.10 -41.88 15.96
N ILE A 99 -25.39 -40.67 15.47
CA ILE A 99 -24.39 -39.79 14.84
C ILE A 99 -23.96 -38.73 15.84
N ILE A 100 -22.66 -38.58 16.05
CA ILE A 100 -22.06 -37.52 16.86
C ILE A 100 -21.20 -36.63 15.95
N THR A 101 -21.59 -35.37 15.80
CA THR A 101 -20.91 -34.42 14.92
C THR A 101 -20.92 -33.00 15.50
N ASN A 102 -19.95 -32.17 15.12
CA ASN A 102 -19.96 -30.74 15.40
C ASN A 102 -20.48 -29.89 14.22
N GLU A 103 -20.76 -30.54 13.09
CA GLU A 103 -21.31 -29.92 11.88
C GLU A 103 -22.84 -29.96 11.87
N GLU A 104 -23.46 -29.08 11.10
CA GLU A 104 -24.91 -29.15 10.85
C GLU A 104 -25.20 -30.19 9.77
N LEU A 105 -26.17 -31.06 10.06
CA LEU A 105 -26.63 -32.11 9.16
C LEU A 105 -28.07 -31.86 8.74
N CYS A 106 -28.51 -32.55 7.68
CA CYS A 106 -29.91 -32.60 7.28
C CYS A 106 -30.80 -33.21 8.37
N ASP A 107 -32.10 -33.01 8.27
CA ASP A 107 -33.08 -33.52 9.23
C ASP A 107 -32.98 -35.04 9.42
N ASN A 108 -33.21 -35.49 10.66
CA ASN A 108 -33.09 -36.91 11.04
C ASN A 108 -33.96 -37.82 10.16
N GLU A 109 -35.14 -37.35 9.74
CA GLU A 109 -36.05 -38.10 8.85
C GLU A 109 -35.43 -38.33 7.47
N MET A 110 -34.77 -37.31 6.92
CA MET A 110 -34.10 -37.40 5.63
C MET A 110 -32.93 -38.40 5.70
N ILE A 111 -32.08 -38.31 6.74
CA ILE A 111 -30.97 -39.25 6.91
C ILE A 111 -31.49 -40.68 7.15
N THR A 112 -32.53 -40.83 7.96
CA THR A 112 -33.18 -42.13 8.20
C THR A 112 -33.70 -42.74 6.90
N SER A 113 -34.33 -41.95 6.03
CA SER A 113 -34.82 -42.42 4.72
C SER A 113 -33.70 -42.84 3.77
N LEU A 114 -32.57 -42.12 3.78
CA LEU A 114 -31.41 -42.40 2.93
C LEU A 114 -30.68 -43.67 3.36
N VAL A 115 -30.45 -43.83 4.67
CA VAL A 115 -29.71 -44.98 5.20
C VAL A 115 -30.62 -46.22 5.29
N GLY A 116 -31.92 -46.04 5.53
CA GLY A 116 -32.89 -47.12 5.68
C GLY A 116 -32.83 -47.82 7.04
N CYS A 117 -32.40 -47.10 8.09
CA CYS A 117 -32.42 -47.52 9.48
C CYS A 117 -32.64 -46.28 10.39
N PRO A 118 -33.16 -46.43 11.62
CA PRO A 118 -33.29 -45.31 12.55
C PRO A 118 -31.96 -44.61 12.79
N VAL A 119 -31.96 -43.27 12.67
CA VAL A 119 -30.79 -42.42 12.93
C VAL A 119 -31.14 -41.36 13.98
N THR A 120 -30.29 -41.25 15.00
CA THR A 120 -30.35 -40.18 16.00
C THR A 120 -29.09 -39.34 15.93
N VAL A 121 -29.22 -38.04 15.67
CA VAL A 121 -28.08 -37.11 15.60
C VAL A 121 -27.94 -36.34 16.91
N MET A 122 -26.72 -36.21 17.44
CA MET A 122 -26.37 -35.31 18.53
C MET A 122 -25.24 -34.37 18.10
N LYS A 123 -25.50 -33.06 18.23
CA LYS A 123 -24.52 -32.01 17.97
C LYS A 123 -23.65 -31.80 19.20
N VAL A 124 -22.33 -31.71 19.02
CA VAL A 124 -21.34 -31.56 20.09
C VAL A 124 -20.39 -30.41 19.80
N GLN A 125 -19.94 -29.70 20.84
CA GLN A 125 -18.99 -28.59 20.69
C GLN A 125 -17.61 -28.93 21.25
N ASP A 126 -17.57 -29.76 22.29
CA ASP A 126 -16.32 -30.12 22.96
C ASP A 126 -16.25 -31.61 23.36
N GLN A 127 -15.14 -31.98 24.00
CA GLN A 127 -14.90 -33.36 24.44
C GLN A 127 -15.86 -33.82 25.56
N LYS A 128 -16.38 -32.91 26.38
CA LYS A 128 -17.37 -33.25 27.43
C LYS A 128 -18.71 -33.58 26.79
N ASP A 129 -19.15 -32.78 25.83
CA ASP A 129 -20.37 -33.02 25.05
C ASP A 129 -20.30 -34.38 24.33
N VAL A 130 -19.15 -34.71 23.73
CA VAL A 130 -18.94 -36.01 23.09
C VAL A 130 -19.14 -37.15 24.09
N LYS A 131 -18.58 -37.02 25.29
CA LYS A 131 -18.73 -38.04 26.34
C LYS A 131 -20.20 -38.23 26.73
N GLU A 132 -20.92 -37.14 26.97
CA GLU A 132 -22.35 -37.19 27.29
C GLU A 132 -23.19 -37.79 26.15
N ALA A 133 -22.89 -37.41 24.91
CA ALA A 133 -23.58 -37.91 23.73
C ALA A 133 -23.38 -39.41 23.51
N VAL A 134 -22.17 -39.94 23.73
CA VAL A 134 -21.88 -41.39 23.61
C VAL A 134 -22.77 -42.20 24.54
N PHE A 135 -22.82 -41.83 25.84
CA PHE A 135 -23.64 -42.55 26.81
C PHE A 135 -25.14 -42.37 26.56
N THR A 136 -25.58 -41.15 26.22
CA THR A 136 -26.99 -40.86 25.93
C THR A 136 -27.50 -41.64 24.72
N LEU A 137 -26.72 -41.73 23.65
CA LEU A 137 -27.09 -42.51 22.46
C LEU A 137 -27.10 -44.01 22.74
N HIS A 138 -26.17 -44.48 23.57
CA HIS A 138 -26.15 -45.88 24.00
C HIS A 138 -27.39 -46.24 24.84
N GLU A 139 -27.78 -45.39 25.80
CA GLU A 139 -29.01 -45.55 26.59
C GLU A 139 -30.28 -45.49 25.75
N LYS A 140 -30.29 -44.68 24.67
CA LYS A 140 -31.38 -44.63 23.68
C LYS A 140 -31.44 -45.86 22.77
N GLY A 141 -30.54 -46.84 22.95
CA GLY A 141 -30.54 -48.09 22.22
C GLY A 141 -29.91 -48.01 20.82
N CYS A 142 -29.04 -47.02 20.57
CA CYS A 142 -28.22 -47.03 19.35
C CYS A 142 -27.22 -48.18 19.41
N THR A 143 -27.28 -49.06 18.42
CA THR A 143 -26.44 -50.26 18.34
C THR A 143 -25.05 -49.96 17.77
N VAL A 144 -24.90 -48.85 17.05
CA VAL A 144 -23.62 -48.36 16.53
C VAL A 144 -23.55 -46.84 16.55
N LEU A 145 -22.38 -46.30 16.90
CA LEU A 145 -22.12 -44.85 16.91
C LEU A 145 -21.18 -44.44 15.77
N VAL A 146 -21.50 -43.32 15.10
CA VAL A 146 -20.77 -42.80 13.95
C VAL A 146 -20.29 -41.38 14.26
N GLY A 147 -18.98 -41.13 14.14
CA GLY A 147 -18.43 -39.82 14.48
C GLY A 147 -16.91 -39.73 14.29
N GLY A 148 -16.32 -38.69 14.87
CA GLY A 148 -14.88 -38.44 14.84
C GLY A 148 -14.07 -39.26 15.86
N LEU A 149 -12.74 -39.12 15.82
CA LEU A 149 -11.80 -39.93 16.59
C LEU A 149 -12.02 -39.91 18.11
N THR A 150 -12.37 -38.76 18.69
CA THR A 150 -12.64 -38.63 20.14
C THR A 150 -13.78 -39.56 20.57
N MET A 151 -14.83 -39.66 19.76
CA MET A 151 -15.94 -40.59 20.00
C MET A 151 -15.46 -42.04 19.84
N CYS A 152 -14.69 -42.35 18.80
CA CYS A 152 -14.17 -43.70 18.57
C CYS A 152 -13.34 -44.22 19.75
N ASN A 153 -12.46 -43.38 20.32
CA ASN A 153 -11.64 -43.74 21.48
C ASN A 153 -12.51 -44.05 22.70
N LEU A 154 -13.52 -43.22 22.99
CA LEU A 154 -14.46 -43.45 24.08
C LEU A 154 -15.30 -44.72 23.87
N CYS A 155 -15.77 -44.98 22.65
CA CYS A 155 -16.52 -46.18 22.33
C CYS A 155 -15.66 -47.44 22.50
N LYS A 156 -14.41 -47.39 22.06
CA LYS A 156 -13.44 -48.49 22.20
C LYS A 156 -13.18 -48.83 23.67
N GLU A 157 -12.99 -47.83 24.53
CA GLU A 157 -12.79 -48.02 25.97
C GLU A 157 -14.01 -48.64 26.67
N ASN A 158 -15.22 -48.37 26.17
CA ASN A 158 -16.49 -48.83 26.76
C ASN A 158 -17.11 -50.02 26.01
N SER A 159 -16.38 -50.63 25.06
CA SER A 159 -16.86 -51.75 24.23
C SER A 159 -18.18 -51.48 23.48
N ILE A 160 -18.41 -50.23 23.07
CA ILE A 160 -19.55 -49.81 22.25
C ILE A 160 -19.15 -49.92 20.77
N ALA A 161 -20.01 -50.49 19.92
CA ALA A 161 -19.73 -50.58 18.49
C ALA A 161 -19.71 -49.19 17.85
N TYR A 162 -18.70 -48.93 17.01
CA TYR A 162 -18.51 -47.62 16.40
C TYR A 162 -17.99 -47.70 14.98
N VAL A 163 -18.25 -46.67 14.18
CA VAL A 163 -17.63 -46.43 12.88
C VAL A 163 -17.02 -45.04 12.87
N HIS A 164 -15.75 -44.96 12.46
CA HIS A 164 -15.04 -43.70 12.31
C HIS A 164 -15.37 -43.05 10.97
N VAL A 165 -15.81 -41.80 10.99
CA VAL A 165 -15.91 -40.99 9.77
C VAL A 165 -14.49 -40.60 9.34
N LYS A 166 -13.95 -41.30 8.33
CA LYS A 166 -12.63 -41.01 7.78
C LYS A 166 -12.66 -39.75 6.93
N THR A 167 -11.59 -38.95 6.99
CA THR A 167 -11.42 -37.79 6.11
C THR A 167 -11.04 -38.26 4.71
N GLY A 168 -11.80 -37.85 3.69
CA GLY A 168 -11.47 -38.11 2.31
C GLY A 168 -10.26 -37.31 1.81
N TYR A 169 -9.55 -37.84 0.81
CA TYR A 169 -8.38 -37.17 0.21
C TYR A 169 -8.70 -35.76 -0.32
N GLN A 170 -9.88 -35.57 -0.92
CA GLN A 170 -10.32 -34.26 -1.43
C GLN A 170 -10.46 -33.21 -0.31
N ALA A 171 -10.89 -33.60 0.89
CA ALA A 171 -10.97 -32.68 2.03
C ALA A 171 -9.58 -32.23 2.51
N ILE A 172 -8.57 -33.09 2.40
CA ILE A 172 -7.18 -32.76 2.68
C ILE A 172 -6.68 -31.73 1.65
N VAL A 173 -6.87 -32.01 0.36
CA VAL A 173 -6.46 -31.12 -0.74
C VAL A 173 -7.09 -29.74 -0.56
N HIS A 174 -8.41 -29.64 -0.43
CA HIS A 174 -9.09 -28.35 -0.27
C HIS A 174 -8.62 -27.59 0.97
N ALA A 175 -8.44 -28.26 2.11
CA ALA A 175 -8.00 -27.58 3.34
C ALA A 175 -6.58 -27.00 3.20
N ILE A 176 -5.67 -27.69 2.50
CA ILE A 176 -4.33 -27.18 2.23
C ILE A 176 -4.37 -26.06 1.18
N GLU A 177 -5.17 -26.19 0.12
CA GLU A 177 -5.37 -25.14 -0.89
C GLU A 177 -5.87 -23.84 -0.25
N ASP A 178 -6.90 -23.93 0.60
CA ASP A 178 -7.47 -22.79 1.32
C ASP A 178 -6.44 -22.16 2.27
N ALA A 179 -5.65 -22.98 2.97
CA ALA A 179 -4.60 -22.50 3.86
C ALA A 179 -3.48 -21.77 3.09
N VAL A 180 -3.05 -22.30 1.94
CA VAL A 180 -2.03 -21.68 1.08
C VAL A 180 -2.57 -20.39 0.44
N ALA A 181 -3.80 -20.38 -0.05
CA ALA A 181 -4.43 -19.19 -0.61
C ALA A 181 -4.55 -18.07 0.44
N THR A 182 -4.90 -18.44 1.66
CA THR A 182 -4.97 -17.52 2.80
C THR A 182 -3.59 -17.01 3.18
N ALA A 183 -2.58 -17.88 3.24
CA ALA A 183 -1.19 -17.49 3.51
C ALA A 183 -0.66 -16.48 2.49
N ARG A 184 -0.90 -16.71 1.19
CA ARG A 184 -0.53 -15.79 0.11
C ARG A 184 -1.21 -14.43 0.27
N SER A 185 -2.46 -14.41 0.72
CA SER A 185 -3.21 -13.17 0.95
C SER A 185 -2.65 -12.39 2.14
N LEU A 186 -2.33 -13.08 3.25
CA LEU A 186 -1.66 -12.47 4.41
C LEU A 186 -0.28 -11.92 4.06
N ASP A 187 0.53 -12.67 3.31
CA ASP A 187 1.87 -12.25 2.93
C ASP A 187 1.86 -11.01 2.03
N ARG A 188 0.92 -10.96 1.05
CA ARG A 188 0.70 -9.76 0.22
C ARG A 188 0.27 -8.55 1.06
N ALA A 189 -0.65 -8.75 2.01
CA ALA A 189 -1.10 -7.68 2.89
C ALA A 189 0.05 -7.14 3.76
N LYS A 190 0.86 -8.04 4.32
CA LYS A 190 2.05 -7.69 5.13
C LYS A 190 3.10 -6.96 4.30
N THR A 191 3.45 -7.49 3.14
CA THR A 191 4.42 -6.88 2.22
C THR A 191 3.97 -5.49 1.78
N ARG A 192 2.69 -5.32 1.44
CA ARG A 192 2.11 -4.02 1.10
C ARG A 192 2.17 -3.05 2.28
N GLY A 193 1.84 -3.51 3.49
CA GLY A 193 1.94 -2.72 4.71
C GLY A 193 3.38 -2.24 4.99
N THR A 194 4.37 -3.14 4.88
CA THR A 194 5.78 -2.80 5.03
C THR A 194 6.24 -1.80 3.98
N LEU A 195 5.87 -1.99 2.71
CA LEU A 195 6.19 -1.05 1.64
C LEU A 195 5.62 0.35 1.93
N LEU A 196 4.36 0.45 2.31
CA LEU A 196 3.72 1.72 2.67
C LEU A 196 4.45 2.38 3.84
N ALA A 197 4.78 1.65 4.90
CA ALA A 197 5.54 2.17 6.03
C ALA A 197 6.93 2.67 5.62
N THR A 198 7.63 1.96 4.74
CA THR A 198 8.92 2.40 4.20
C THR A 198 8.78 3.69 3.38
N LEU A 199 7.76 3.80 2.53
CA LEU A 199 7.51 5.00 1.73
C LEU A 199 7.21 6.21 2.61
N LEU A 200 6.37 6.06 3.64
CA LEU A 200 6.05 7.13 4.58
C LEU A 200 7.29 7.59 5.37
N ASN A 201 8.15 6.65 5.79
CA ASN A 201 9.37 6.96 6.54
C ASN A 201 10.50 7.57 5.71
N ASN A 202 10.50 7.38 4.38
CA ASN A 202 11.48 8.01 3.49
C ASN A 202 11.10 9.47 3.15
N ALA A 203 9.89 9.91 3.50
CA ALA A 203 9.53 11.32 3.33
C ALA A 203 10.44 12.21 4.20
N THR A 204 10.96 13.29 3.62
CA THR A 204 11.83 14.26 4.31
C THR A 204 11.06 15.20 5.23
N TYR A 205 9.74 15.13 5.24
CA TYR A 205 8.84 15.95 6.03
C TYR A 205 7.98 15.10 6.96
N ALA A 206 7.50 15.72 8.03
CA ALA A 206 6.63 15.08 8.98
C ALA A 206 5.24 14.86 8.37
N LEU A 207 4.70 13.64 8.51
CA LEU A 207 3.36 13.29 8.06
C LEU A 207 2.68 12.37 9.07
N PHE A 208 1.38 12.56 9.25
CA PHE A 208 0.53 11.59 9.92
C PHE A 208 -0.90 11.68 9.38
N ALA A 209 -1.64 10.58 9.46
CA ALA A 209 -3.03 10.49 9.07
C ALA A 209 -3.92 10.25 10.28
N ILE A 210 -5.10 10.85 10.28
CA ILE A 210 -6.16 10.60 11.27
C ILE A 210 -7.38 9.99 10.62
N ASN A 211 -8.17 9.25 11.38
CA ASN A 211 -9.52 8.86 10.99
C ASN A 211 -10.55 9.99 11.25
N SER A 212 -11.80 9.74 10.87
CA SER A 212 -12.94 10.66 11.06
C SER A 212 -13.27 10.96 12.54
N TYR A 213 -12.66 10.25 13.49
CA TYR A 213 -12.81 10.48 14.93
C TYR A 213 -11.64 11.24 15.56
N GLY A 214 -10.66 11.68 14.76
CA GLY A 214 -9.50 12.43 15.25
C GLY A 214 -8.43 11.56 15.90
N VAL A 215 -8.44 10.25 15.65
CA VAL A 215 -7.39 9.33 16.13
C VAL A 215 -6.35 9.14 15.05
N ILE A 216 -5.07 9.28 15.40
CA ILE A 216 -3.94 9.05 14.51
C ILE A 216 -3.88 7.56 14.16
N ILE A 217 -3.98 7.24 12.87
CA ILE A 217 -3.98 5.87 12.35
C ILE A 217 -2.65 5.48 11.70
N ALA A 218 -1.82 6.45 11.33
CA ALA A 218 -0.49 6.25 10.79
C ALA A 218 0.35 7.50 11.01
N ALA A 219 1.63 7.35 11.33
CA ALA A 219 2.59 8.46 11.41
C ALA A 219 3.97 8.01 10.94
N ASN A 220 4.73 8.91 10.30
CA ASN A 220 6.13 8.63 9.99
C ASN A 220 7.06 9.07 11.13
N HIS A 221 8.30 8.61 11.07
CA HIS A 221 9.32 8.93 12.05
C HIS A 221 9.58 10.44 12.19
N GLN A 222 9.50 11.20 11.09
CA GLN A 222 9.67 12.66 11.14
C GLN A 222 8.56 13.34 11.94
N ALA A 223 7.31 12.86 11.84
CA ALA A 223 6.20 13.36 12.66
C ALA A 223 6.42 13.03 14.14
N GLU A 224 6.85 11.80 14.46
CA GLU A 224 7.16 11.44 15.85
C GLU A 224 8.22 12.38 16.43
N LEU A 225 9.32 12.64 15.71
CA LEU A 225 10.36 13.57 16.12
C LEU A 225 9.83 14.99 16.34
N LEU A 226 8.97 15.48 15.44
CA LEU A 226 8.37 16.81 15.55
C LEU A 226 7.47 16.94 16.79
N PHE A 227 6.78 15.87 17.17
CA PHE A 227 5.80 15.86 18.27
C PHE A 227 6.28 15.07 19.51
N GLY A 228 7.59 15.13 19.82
CA GLY A 228 8.14 14.68 21.11
C GLY A 228 8.83 13.31 21.12
N GLY A 229 9.11 12.73 19.95
CA GLY A 229 9.93 11.53 19.77
C GLY A 229 9.28 10.22 20.22
N GLN A 230 7.96 10.19 20.40
CA GLN A 230 7.22 8.98 20.77
C GLN A 230 6.25 8.56 19.67
N PRO A 231 5.88 7.27 19.61
CA PRO A 231 4.84 6.79 18.70
C PRO A 231 3.55 7.58 18.83
N LEU A 232 3.01 7.99 17.68
CA LEU A 232 1.79 8.82 17.61
C LEU A 232 0.53 8.02 17.34
N GLU A 233 0.65 6.83 16.73
CA GLU A 233 -0.50 5.98 16.40
C GLU A 233 -1.36 5.65 17.63
N GLY A 234 -2.68 5.71 17.45
CA GLY A 234 -3.68 5.51 18.51
C GLY A 234 -3.93 6.75 19.40
N LYS A 235 -3.12 7.80 19.32
CA LYS A 235 -3.34 9.05 20.08
C LYS A 235 -4.36 9.95 19.38
N SER A 236 -5.07 10.76 20.18
CA SER A 236 -5.95 11.81 19.66
C SER A 236 -5.11 12.99 19.13
N ILE A 237 -5.47 13.51 17.96
CA ILE A 237 -4.84 14.68 17.36
C ILE A 237 -4.97 15.92 18.24
N ASP A 238 -6.07 16.08 18.98
CA ASP A 238 -6.28 17.25 19.83
C ASP A 238 -5.32 17.27 21.03
N VAL A 239 -4.75 16.12 21.38
CA VAL A 239 -3.68 16.02 22.39
C VAL A 239 -2.31 16.31 21.78
N VAL A 240 -2.05 15.80 20.58
CA VAL A 240 -0.75 15.90 19.90
C VAL A 240 -0.54 17.29 19.29
N TYR A 241 -1.59 17.87 18.71
CA TYR A 241 -1.56 19.11 17.95
C TYR A 241 -2.87 19.89 18.13
N GLN A 242 -2.94 20.63 19.24
CA GLN A 242 -4.10 21.42 19.68
C GLN A 242 -4.57 22.50 18.68
N GLY A 243 -3.71 22.91 17.73
CA GLY A 243 -4.01 23.92 16.71
C GLY A 243 -4.58 23.38 15.40
N SER A 244 -4.88 22.07 15.32
CA SER A 244 -5.13 21.38 14.05
C SER A 244 -6.41 21.82 13.31
N LYS A 245 -7.49 22.20 14.00
CA LYS A 245 -8.82 22.49 13.38
C LYS A 245 -9.28 21.43 12.36
N TRP A 246 -8.85 20.19 12.55
CA TRP A 246 -8.98 19.09 11.58
C TRP A 246 -10.44 18.80 11.17
N SER A 247 -11.37 19.03 12.09
CA SER A 247 -12.81 18.87 11.85
C SER A 247 -13.34 19.74 10.72
N GLN A 248 -12.77 20.94 10.52
CA GLN A 248 -13.15 21.82 9.42
C GLN A 248 -12.76 21.23 8.06
N THR A 249 -11.61 20.58 7.97
CA THR A 249 -11.12 19.89 6.77
C THR A 249 -12.01 18.71 6.40
N VAL A 250 -12.46 17.94 7.40
CA VAL A 250 -13.40 16.83 7.18
C VAL A 250 -14.73 17.32 6.64
N ILE A 251 -15.26 18.41 7.20
CA ILE A 251 -16.54 19.01 6.78
C ILE A 251 -16.43 19.67 5.40
N SER A 252 -15.36 20.42 5.14
CA SER A 252 -15.19 21.16 3.89
C SER A 252 -14.82 20.27 2.71
N GLY A 253 -14.23 19.09 2.97
CA GLY A 253 -13.71 18.20 1.94
C GLY A 253 -12.62 18.84 1.07
N SER A 254 -12.03 19.94 1.52
CA SER A 254 -11.09 20.76 0.76
C SER A 254 -9.71 20.79 1.42
N LEU A 255 -8.67 20.94 0.60
CA LEU A 255 -7.30 21.17 1.07
C LEU A 255 -7.22 22.48 1.86
N ILE A 256 -6.61 22.44 3.04
CA ILE A 256 -6.29 23.62 3.85
C ILE A 256 -4.78 23.71 4.03
N GLU A 257 -4.19 24.86 3.70
CA GLU A 257 -2.77 25.13 3.88
C GLU A 257 -2.55 26.39 4.72
N GLU A 258 -1.78 26.28 5.79
CA GLU A 258 -1.49 27.39 6.69
C GLU A 258 -0.02 27.39 7.13
N LEU A 259 0.59 28.57 7.18
CA LEU A 259 1.89 28.74 7.84
C LEU A 259 1.68 28.89 9.34
N GLN A 260 2.37 28.05 10.11
CA GLN A 260 2.31 28.05 11.56
C GLN A 260 3.70 28.00 12.18
N THR A 261 3.83 28.52 13.39
CA THR A 261 5.09 28.45 14.14
C THR A 261 5.05 27.28 15.11
N LEU A 262 5.83 26.23 14.86
CA LEU A 262 5.92 25.03 15.69
C LEU A 262 7.37 24.84 16.13
N GLY A 263 7.60 24.68 17.44
CA GLY A 263 8.95 24.52 17.99
C GLY A 263 9.92 25.68 17.68
N GLY A 264 9.39 26.89 17.44
CA GLY A 264 10.17 28.07 17.03
C GLY A 264 10.53 28.12 15.55
N GLN A 265 10.10 27.16 14.73
CA GLN A 265 10.31 27.14 13.29
C GLN A 265 9.02 27.46 12.53
N GLN A 266 9.15 28.12 11.37
CA GLN A 266 8.02 28.30 10.45
C GLN A 266 7.77 27.00 9.68
N ILE A 267 6.59 26.43 9.85
CA ILE A 267 6.16 25.18 9.24
C ILE A 267 4.92 25.43 8.40
N LEU A 268 4.95 25.02 7.14
CA LEU A 268 3.76 24.92 6.30
C LEU A 268 3.03 23.64 6.67
N VAL A 269 1.81 23.80 7.20
CA VAL A 269 0.91 22.71 7.56
C VAL A 269 -0.13 22.57 6.46
N SER A 270 -0.24 21.38 5.90
CA SER A 270 -1.22 21.06 4.86
C SER A 270 -2.12 19.93 5.34
N GLN A 271 -3.44 20.12 5.21
CA GLN A 271 -4.48 19.19 5.64
C GLN A 271 -5.26 18.73 4.42
N GLN A 272 -5.01 17.49 4.02
CA GLN A 272 -5.65 16.89 2.85
C GLN A 272 -6.71 15.87 3.31
N PRO A 273 -7.99 16.03 2.97
CA PRO A 273 -9.02 15.06 3.31
C PRO A 273 -8.77 13.73 2.57
N ILE A 274 -8.97 12.63 3.28
CA ILE A 274 -8.87 11.27 2.74
C ILE A 274 -10.30 10.81 2.44
N THR A 275 -10.62 10.63 1.17
CA THR A 275 -11.95 10.15 0.72
C THR A 275 -11.88 8.67 0.34
N VAL A 276 -12.83 7.89 0.86
CA VAL A 276 -13.05 6.48 0.50
C VAL A 276 -14.55 6.34 0.23
N ASP A 277 -14.92 5.76 -0.91
CA ASP A 277 -16.33 5.58 -1.33
C ASP A 277 -17.17 6.87 -1.23
N GLU A 278 -16.60 7.99 -1.71
CA GLU A 278 -17.21 9.34 -1.68
C GLU A 278 -17.48 9.93 -0.27
N GLN A 279 -17.01 9.28 0.79
CA GLN A 279 -17.07 9.78 2.16
C GLN A 279 -15.68 10.14 2.69
N THR A 280 -15.57 11.31 3.32
CA THR A 280 -14.33 11.71 3.99
C THR A 280 -14.09 10.81 5.21
N SER A 281 -13.15 9.90 5.08
CA SER A 281 -12.81 8.89 6.09
C SER A 281 -11.72 9.36 7.07
N GLY A 282 -11.06 10.47 6.77
CA GLY A 282 -9.95 10.99 7.57
C GLY A 282 -9.27 12.21 6.98
N VAL A 283 -8.12 12.59 7.55
CA VAL A 283 -7.30 13.71 7.09
C VAL A 283 -5.82 13.31 7.15
N LEU A 284 -5.08 13.61 6.08
CA LEU A 284 -3.63 13.52 6.02
C LEU A 284 -3.03 14.90 6.35
N PHE A 285 -2.18 14.93 7.37
CA PHE A 285 -1.39 16.10 7.73
C PHE A 285 0.02 15.98 7.17
N THR A 286 0.52 17.08 6.61
CA THR A 286 1.95 17.23 6.30
C THR A 286 2.50 18.51 6.90
N PHE A 287 3.75 18.44 7.36
CA PHE A 287 4.46 19.51 8.06
C PHE A 287 5.81 19.73 7.41
N GLN A 288 5.92 20.78 6.60
CA GLN A 288 7.13 21.10 5.86
C GLN A 288 7.81 22.35 6.44
N ASN A 289 9.11 22.26 6.71
CA ASN A 289 9.86 23.42 7.18
C ASN A 289 9.99 24.47 6.07
N ALA A 290 9.43 25.66 6.29
CA ALA A 290 9.40 26.73 5.29
C ALA A 290 10.80 27.28 4.98
N GLU A 291 11.71 27.32 5.95
CA GLU A 291 13.10 27.76 5.73
C GLU A 291 13.88 26.78 4.84
N ALA A 292 13.63 25.48 4.99
CA ALA A 292 14.25 24.46 4.14
C ALA A 292 13.81 24.61 2.68
N ILE A 293 12.54 24.94 2.45
CA ILE A 293 12.00 25.26 1.12
C ILE A 293 12.72 26.48 0.56
N GLN A 294 12.81 27.58 1.33
CA GLN A 294 13.50 28.80 0.90
C GLN A 294 15.00 28.60 0.62
N LYS A 295 15.70 27.80 1.43
CA LYS A 295 17.12 27.47 1.20
C LYS A 295 17.31 26.69 -0.10
N THR A 296 16.38 25.79 -0.42
CA THR A 296 16.42 25.02 -1.66
C THR A 296 16.16 25.92 -2.86
N GLU A 297 15.16 26.80 -2.80
CA GLU A 297 14.92 27.84 -3.81
C GLU A 297 16.15 28.73 -4.00
N HIS A 298 16.78 29.15 -2.90
CA HIS A 298 17.99 29.97 -2.96
C HIS A 298 19.14 29.25 -3.65
N LYS A 299 19.38 27.97 -3.33
CA LYS A 299 20.41 27.15 -4.01
C LYS A 299 20.14 27.04 -5.51
N ILE A 300 18.90 26.76 -5.92
CA ILE A 300 18.51 26.72 -7.32
C ILE A 300 18.82 28.06 -7.99
N ARG A 301 18.47 29.17 -7.34
CA ARG A 301 18.74 30.52 -7.84
C ARG A 301 20.24 30.84 -7.89
N THR A 302 21.05 30.36 -6.94
CA THR A 302 22.51 30.51 -6.97
C THR A 302 23.13 29.75 -8.14
N GLU A 303 22.66 28.53 -8.43
CA GLU A 303 23.12 27.73 -9.56
C GLU A 303 22.75 28.37 -10.91
N LEU A 304 21.53 28.90 -11.05
CA LEU A 304 21.13 29.69 -12.22
C LEU A 304 22.01 30.93 -12.40
N ASN A 305 22.31 31.65 -11.30
CA ASN A 305 23.23 32.80 -11.32
C ASN A 305 24.65 32.41 -11.74
N ARG A 306 25.19 31.30 -11.23
CA ARG A 306 26.53 30.81 -11.61
C ARG A 306 26.63 30.50 -13.10
N LYS A 307 25.55 30.01 -13.70
CA LYS A 307 25.46 29.74 -15.14
C LYS A 307 25.19 30.99 -15.99
N GLY A 308 25.06 32.17 -15.37
CA GLY A 308 24.80 33.43 -16.07
C GLY A 308 23.38 33.56 -16.63
N LEU A 309 22.45 32.70 -16.20
CA LEU A 309 21.09 32.60 -16.79
C LEU A 309 20.10 33.56 -16.11
N VAL A 310 20.52 34.77 -15.74
CA VAL A 310 19.73 35.69 -14.92
C VAL A 310 19.86 37.12 -15.44
N ALA A 311 18.73 37.81 -15.58
CA ALA A 311 18.69 39.22 -15.98
C ALA A 311 19.06 40.12 -14.80
N ARG A 312 20.10 40.95 -14.97
CA ARG A 312 20.63 41.85 -13.93
C ARG A 312 20.01 43.23 -13.97
N TYR A 313 19.74 43.75 -15.16
CA TYR A 313 19.24 45.12 -15.35
C TYR A 313 17.72 45.21 -15.31
N ARG A 314 17.22 46.31 -14.76
CA ARG A 314 15.81 46.68 -14.71
C ARG A 314 15.59 48.03 -15.40
N PHE A 315 14.33 48.38 -15.65
CA PHE A 315 14.00 49.66 -16.28
C PHE A 315 14.48 50.85 -15.44
N GLU A 316 14.59 50.69 -14.12
CA GLU A 316 15.11 51.73 -13.22
C GLU A 316 16.62 52.00 -13.42
N ASP A 317 17.37 51.06 -14.02
CA ASP A 317 18.80 51.22 -14.30
C ASP A 317 19.05 52.04 -15.58
N ILE A 318 18.01 52.33 -16.37
CA ILE A 318 18.08 53.16 -17.57
C ILE A 318 17.97 54.65 -17.16
N VAL A 319 19.11 55.25 -16.82
CA VAL A 319 19.17 56.66 -16.41
C VAL A 319 19.01 57.59 -17.62
N THR A 320 17.89 58.34 -17.66
CA THR A 320 17.60 59.29 -18.74
C THR A 320 16.69 60.42 -18.28
N GLN A 321 16.81 61.59 -18.92
CA GLN A 321 15.83 62.69 -18.82
C GLN A 321 15.20 63.02 -20.18
N ASN A 322 15.55 62.25 -21.23
CA ASN A 322 15.04 62.47 -22.57
C ASN A 322 13.59 61.95 -22.66
N PHE A 323 12.67 62.82 -23.08
CA PHE A 323 11.24 62.50 -23.17
C PHE A 323 10.93 61.31 -24.10
N GLN A 324 11.61 61.19 -25.24
CA GLN A 324 11.41 60.08 -26.17
C GLN A 324 11.87 58.74 -25.56
N MET A 325 12.97 58.76 -24.80
CA MET A 325 13.46 57.57 -24.10
C MET A 325 12.49 57.13 -22.99
N LEU A 326 11.93 58.07 -22.24
CA LEU A 326 10.90 57.78 -21.24
C LEU A 326 9.66 57.13 -21.87
N GLN A 327 9.21 57.63 -23.03
CA GLN A 327 8.13 57.00 -23.79
C GLN A 327 8.49 55.59 -24.28
N LEU A 328 9.73 55.35 -24.67
CA LEU A 328 10.20 54.03 -25.09
C LEU A 328 10.22 53.04 -23.91
N VAL A 329 10.64 53.47 -22.72
CA VAL A 329 10.59 52.66 -21.49
C VAL A 329 9.13 52.27 -21.16
N GLU A 330 8.20 53.21 -21.20
CA GLU A 330 6.78 52.93 -20.96
C GLU A 330 6.16 52.02 -22.05
N LYS A 331 6.63 52.13 -23.29
CA LYS A 331 6.27 51.18 -24.35
C LYS A 331 6.80 49.79 -24.03
N ALA A 332 8.08 49.66 -23.65
CA ALA A 332 8.70 48.38 -23.32
C ALA A 332 8.02 47.69 -22.12
N LYS A 333 7.67 48.43 -21.06
CA LYS A 333 6.89 47.88 -19.93
C LYS A 333 5.56 47.27 -20.35
N ARG A 334 4.86 47.87 -21.32
CA ARG A 334 3.61 47.30 -21.85
C ARG A 334 3.85 46.01 -22.64
N PHE A 335 5.01 45.89 -23.32
CA PHE A 335 5.36 44.68 -24.04
C PHE A 335 5.87 43.54 -23.14
N SER A 336 6.46 43.84 -21.97
CA SER A 336 6.98 42.78 -21.08
C SER A 336 5.92 41.84 -20.53
N ILE A 337 4.66 42.30 -20.43
CA ILE A 337 3.54 41.50 -19.93
C ILE A 337 2.83 40.71 -21.04
N VAL A 338 3.19 40.92 -22.31
CA VAL A 338 2.59 40.24 -23.45
C VAL A 338 3.32 38.93 -23.71
N ASN A 339 2.56 37.86 -23.99
CA ASN A 339 3.10 36.56 -24.32
C ASN A 339 3.46 36.45 -25.81
N GLY A 340 4.41 37.27 -26.29
CA GLY A 340 4.83 37.33 -27.69
C GLY A 340 6.30 37.74 -27.85
N ALA A 341 6.87 37.52 -29.04
CA ALA A 341 8.23 37.93 -29.34
C ALA A 341 8.35 39.45 -29.44
N VAL A 342 9.42 40.02 -28.88
CA VAL A 342 9.70 41.46 -28.91
C VAL A 342 10.95 41.70 -29.74
N LEU A 343 10.82 42.49 -30.80
CA LEU A 343 11.94 42.92 -31.63
C LEU A 343 12.50 44.25 -31.12
N LEU A 344 13.77 44.26 -30.72
CA LEU A 344 14.50 45.46 -30.31
C LEU A 344 15.34 45.98 -31.48
N LEU A 345 14.91 47.09 -32.08
CA LEU A 345 15.61 47.74 -33.18
C LEU A 345 16.38 48.96 -32.66
N GLY A 346 17.65 49.05 -33.06
CA GLY A 346 18.53 50.16 -32.72
C GLY A 346 19.96 49.88 -33.16
N GLU A 347 20.75 50.94 -33.31
CA GLU A 347 22.16 50.85 -33.71
C GLU A 347 22.99 50.04 -32.70
N THR A 348 24.13 49.53 -33.14
CA THR A 348 25.08 48.82 -32.25
C THR A 348 25.53 49.73 -31.12
N GLY A 349 25.61 49.19 -29.90
CA GLY A 349 26.03 49.95 -28.71
C GLY A 349 24.95 50.85 -28.07
N THR A 350 23.71 50.87 -28.57
CA THR A 350 22.60 51.67 -27.99
C THR A 350 21.99 51.09 -26.69
N GLY A 351 22.56 50.02 -26.14
CA GLY A 351 22.09 49.43 -24.88
C GLY A 351 20.85 48.54 -25.02
N LYS A 352 20.63 47.89 -26.18
CA LYS A 352 19.50 46.95 -26.39
C LYS A 352 19.42 45.85 -25.34
N GLU A 353 20.57 45.39 -24.85
CA GLU A 353 20.64 44.37 -23.79
C GLU A 353 19.99 44.86 -22.47
N LEU A 354 20.14 46.14 -22.12
CA LEU A 354 19.48 46.72 -20.94
C LEU A 354 17.96 46.60 -21.07
N PHE A 355 17.41 46.85 -22.27
CA PHE A 355 15.99 46.67 -22.53
C PHE A 355 15.57 45.21 -22.50
N ALA A 356 16.34 44.28 -23.07
CA ALA A 356 16.01 42.86 -23.07
C ALA A 356 15.94 42.29 -21.63
N GLN A 357 16.94 42.62 -20.81
CA GLN A 357 16.97 42.22 -19.41
C GLN A 357 15.83 42.88 -18.60
N SER A 358 15.55 44.16 -18.85
CA SER A 358 14.46 44.88 -18.18
C SER A 358 13.08 44.33 -18.55
N LEU A 359 12.88 43.96 -19.82
CA LEU A 359 11.68 43.30 -20.29
C LEU A 359 11.45 41.98 -19.55
N HIS A 360 12.48 41.13 -19.43
CA HIS A 360 12.36 39.89 -18.66
C HIS A 360 12.04 40.16 -17.19
N ASN A 361 12.76 41.08 -16.54
CA ASN A 361 12.57 41.41 -15.13
C ASN A 361 11.20 42.05 -14.82
N HIS A 362 10.56 42.70 -15.78
CA HIS A 362 9.20 43.26 -15.65
C HIS A 362 8.10 42.30 -16.16
N SER A 363 8.46 41.08 -16.57
CA SER A 363 7.51 40.08 -17.07
C SER A 363 7.03 39.12 -15.97
N PRO A 364 5.93 38.37 -16.21
CA PRO A 364 5.53 37.23 -15.37
C PRO A 364 6.59 36.13 -15.27
N ARG A 365 7.58 36.11 -16.18
CA ARG A 365 8.67 35.13 -16.24
C ARG A 365 9.94 35.60 -15.51
N SER A 366 9.88 36.70 -14.76
CA SER A 366 11.04 37.30 -14.05
C SER A 366 11.71 36.39 -13.01
N LYS A 367 11.07 35.28 -12.62
CA LYS A 367 11.64 34.25 -11.75
C LYS A 367 12.27 33.08 -12.51
N GLU A 368 12.05 33.01 -13.81
CA GLU A 368 12.53 31.94 -14.70
C GLU A 368 13.88 32.35 -15.34
N PRO A 369 14.58 31.44 -16.03
CA PRO A 369 15.87 31.74 -16.63
C PRO A 369 15.82 32.87 -17.68
N PHE A 370 16.86 33.71 -17.70
CA PHE A 370 17.14 34.64 -18.80
C PHE A 370 18.42 34.19 -19.50
N VAL A 371 18.32 33.78 -20.76
CA VAL A 371 19.43 33.30 -21.56
C VAL A 371 19.72 34.31 -22.66
N ALA A 372 20.93 34.85 -22.72
CA ALA A 372 21.35 35.75 -23.77
C ALA A 372 22.41 35.08 -24.64
N VAL A 373 22.26 35.20 -25.97
CA VAL A 373 23.24 34.74 -26.93
C VAL A 373 23.44 35.79 -28.00
N ASN A 374 24.70 36.08 -28.32
CA ASN A 374 25.06 36.91 -29.45
C ASN A 374 25.25 35.99 -30.67
N CYS A 375 24.41 36.16 -31.70
CA CYS A 375 24.40 35.30 -32.88
C CYS A 375 25.61 35.51 -33.79
N ALA A 376 26.27 36.67 -33.74
CA ALA A 376 27.48 36.95 -34.53
C ALA A 376 28.76 36.45 -33.86
N ALA A 377 28.72 36.14 -32.56
CA ALA A 377 29.91 35.75 -31.80
C ALA A 377 30.37 34.29 -32.06
N LEU A 378 29.56 33.48 -32.75
CA LEU A 378 29.80 32.05 -32.93
C LEU A 378 29.77 31.64 -34.41
N PRO A 379 30.69 30.76 -34.85
CA PRO A 379 30.59 30.09 -36.15
C PRO A 379 29.29 29.29 -36.29
N GLU A 380 28.72 29.22 -37.50
CA GLU A 380 27.43 28.57 -37.81
C GLU A 380 27.27 27.17 -37.17
N GLN A 381 28.28 26.32 -37.32
CA GLN A 381 28.27 24.94 -36.80
C GLN A 381 28.21 24.88 -35.27
N LEU A 382 28.84 25.85 -34.60
CA LEU A 382 28.79 25.96 -33.15
C LEU A 382 27.47 26.58 -32.70
N LEU A 383 26.99 27.61 -33.41
CA LEU A 383 25.73 28.28 -33.10
C LEU A 383 24.54 27.30 -33.11
N GLU A 384 24.49 26.37 -34.09
CA GLU A 384 23.47 25.31 -34.11
C GLU A 384 23.53 24.43 -32.86
N SER A 385 24.74 23.95 -32.53
CA SER A 385 24.96 23.07 -31.37
C SER A 385 24.71 23.77 -30.02
N GLU A 386 24.88 25.09 -29.96
CA GLU A 386 24.54 25.90 -28.78
C GLU A 386 23.04 26.11 -28.67
N LEU A 387 22.36 26.51 -29.75
CA LEU A 387 20.92 26.80 -29.73
C LEU A 387 20.10 25.56 -29.43
N PHE A 388 20.39 24.45 -30.12
CA PHE A 388 19.54 23.25 -30.11
C PHE A 388 20.14 22.09 -29.31
N GLY A 389 21.42 22.15 -28.95
CA GLY A 389 22.09 21.06 -28.26
C GLY A 389 22.40 19.88 -29.18
N TYR A 390 22.92 18.80 -28.61
CA TYR A 390 23.14 17.52 -29.30
C TYR A 390 23.20 16.36 -28.31
N SER A 391 22.82 15.17 -28.78
CA SER A 391 22.96 13.93 -28.01
C SER A 391 24.38 13.37 -28.09
N GLU A 392 24.77 12.56 -27.11
CA GLU A 392 26.04 11.84 -27.14
C GLU A 392 26.17 11.01 -28.44
N GLY A 393 27.33 11.10 -29.10
CA GLY A 393 27.60 10.37 -30.34
C GLY A 393 26.97 10.98 -31.60
N ALA A 394 26.36 12.17 -31.54
CA ALA A 394 25.79 12.84 -32.72
C ALA A 394 26.82 13.12 -33.84
N PHE A 395 28.09 13.31 -33.49
CA PHE A 395 29.20 13.49 -34.43
C PHE A 395 30.54 13.06 -33.80
N THR A 396 31.58 12.89 -34.62
CA THR A 396 32.94 12.57 -34.16
C THR A 396 33.52 13.72 -33.34
N GLY A 397 33.65 13.52 -32.02
CA GLY A 397 34.09 14.56 -31.07
C GLY A 397 32.99 15.09 -30.15
N ALA A 398 31.76 14.57 -30.23
CA ALA A 398 30.69 14.88 -29.29
C ALA A 398 31.10 14.50 -27.85
N SER A 399 30.89 15.43 -26.91
CA SER A 399 31.15 15.20 -25.49
C SER A 399 30.31 14.04 -24.94
N LYS A 400 30.90 13.23 -24.05
CA LYS A 400 30.15 12.22 -23.28
C LYS A 400 29.05 12.92 -22.47
N GLY A 401 27.80 12.48 -22.60
CA GLY A 401 26.62 13.12 -22.03
C GLY A 401 25.90 14.13 -22.93
N GLY A 402 26.41 14.44 -24.14
CA GLY A 402 25.79 15.42 -25.04
C GLY A 402 25.88 16.86 -24.53
N LYS A 403 25.07 17.75 -25.10
CA LYS A 403 24.97 19.16 -24.71
C LYS A 403 23.52 19.64 -24.77
N VAL A 404 23.05 20.26 -23.71
CA VAL A 404 21.72 20.89 -23.63
C VAL A 404 21.73 22.21 -24.41
N GLY A 405 20.72 22.43 -25.26
CA GLY A 405 20.60 23.64 -26.06
C GLY A 405 20.11 24.87 -25.27
N LEU A 406 20.42 26.07 -25.76
CA LEU A 406 20.02 27.34 -25.16
C LEU A 406 18.50 27.53 -25.14
N PHE A 407 17.77 27.00 -26.13
CA PHE A 407 16.30 27.00 -26.11
C PHE A 407 15.75 26.18 -24.94
N GLU A 408 16.36 25.04 -24.64
CA GLU A 408 15.99 24.19 -23.51
C GLU A 408 16.39 24.83 -22.17
N LEU A 409 17.55 25.48 -22.10
CA LEU A 409 17.98 26.26 -20.93
C LEU A 409 17.05 27.46 -20.65
N ALA A 410 16.45 28.04 -21.69
CA ALA A 410 15.50 29.14 -21.58
C ALA A 410 14.05 28.67 -21.37
N HIS A 411 13.80 27.37 -21.16
CA HIS A 411 12.45 26.84 -20.98
C HIS A 411 11.71 27.57 -19.83
N LYS A 412 10.45 27.95 -20.08
CA LYS A 412 9.59 28.83 -19.25
C LYS A 412 10.11 30.27 -19.04
N GLY A 413 11.36 30.55 -19.40
CA GLY A 413 12.01 31.84 -19.26
C GLY A 413 12.01 32.69 -20.53
N THR A 414 13.15 33.34 -20.79
CA THR A 414 13.35 34.25 -21.93
C THR A 414 14.69 33.94 -22.60
N LEU A 415 14.68 33.80 -23.93
CA LEU A 415 15.87 33.76 -24.77
C LEU A 415 16.01 35.09 -25.50
N PHE A 416 17.12 35.80 -25.26
CA PHE A 416 17.50 37.00 -25.99
C PHE A 416 18.52 36.64 -27.07
N LEU A 417 18.13 36.85 -28.32
CA LEU A 417 18.97 36.64 -29.50
C LEU A 417 19.49 38.01 -29.96
N ASP A 418 20.70 38.37 -29.52
CA ASP A 418 21.34 39.59 -30.00
C ASP A 418 21.91 39.38 -31.39
N GLU A 419 21.88 40.44 -32.20
CA GLU A 419 22.34 40.42 -33.60
C GLU A 419 21.69 39.31 -34.44
N ILE A 420 20.38 39.07 -34.24
CA ILE A 420 19.60 38.04 -34.96
C ILE A 420 19.68 38.17 -36.50
N GLY A 421 19.98 39.36 -37.03
CA GLY A 421 20.19 39.59 -38.46
C GLY A 421 21.42 38.87 -39.03
N GLU A 422 22.40 38.53 -38.18
CA GLU A 422 23.60 37.78 -38.56
C GLU A 422 23.38 36.25 -38.48
N MET A 423 22.17 35.80 -38.12
CA MET A 423 21.87 34.37 -38.05
C MET A 423 21.77 33.75 -39.46
N PRO A 424 22.52 32.66 -39.75
CA PRO A 424 22.44 31.95 -41.03
C PRO A 424 21.01 31.53 -41.39
N ILE A 425 20.63 31.68 -42.66
CA ILE A 425 19.26 31.41 -43.15
C ILE A 425 18.81 29.98 -42.87
N VAL A 426 19.74 29.03 -42.85
CA VAL A 426 19.47 27.61 -42.57
C VAL A 426 19.03 27.40 -41.12
N LEU A 427 19.57 28.18 -40.18
CA LEU A 427 19.21 28.09 -38.76
C LEU A 427 17.90 28.81 -38.44
N GLN A 428 17.52 29.85 -39.20
CA GLN A 428 16.26 30.57 -38.99
C GLN A 428 15.01 29.69 -39.24
N ALA A 429 15.14 28.64 -40.06
CA ALA A 429 14.06 27.75 -40.41
C ALA A 429 13.91 26.54 -39.46
N LYS A 430 14.87 26.33 -38.56
CA LYS A 430 14.85 25.28 -37.53
C LYS A 430 14.24 25.81 -36.24
#